data_AF-A0A418QCX5-F1
#
_entry.id   AF-A0A418QCX5-F1
#
_cell.length_a   1.000
_cell.length_b   1.000
_cell.length_c   1.000
_cell.angle_alpha   90.00
_cell.angle_beta   90.00
_cell.angle_gamma   90.00
#
_symmetry.space_group_name_H-M   'P 1'
#
loop_
_entity.id
_entity.type
_entity.pdbx_description
1 polymer ?
#
loop_
_entity_poly.entity_id
_entity_poly.type
_entity_poly.pdbx_seq_one_letter_code
_entity_poly.pdbx_strand_id
1 'polypeptide(L)'
;MRPDLPAPPRFLAFDFDGTLTDFVAADIHALDTLRRAACPDVPQAAFEDRAVDEIMAFHGRVEAGLADPLRQDAERLGRTLAASGVTLTEEHLGLYTRALVAATVPMPGAAELLRDLRGAGVRLALLSNAYDGAAGAGAGLIPRHVRGGRHRGRGGGAESGFQRR
;
A
#
# COMPACT_ATOMS: atom_id res chain seq x y z
N MET A 1 -23.54 28.17 32.71
CA MET A 1 -22.18 28.03 32.17
C MET A 1 -21.83 26.56 32.18
N ARG A 2 -21.58 25.94 31.02
CA ARG A 2 -21.03 24.57 31.01
C ARG A 2 -19.51 24.71 31.13
N PRO A 3 -18.90 24.28 32.24
CA PRO A 3 -17.45 24.33 32.39
C PRO A 3 -16.81 23.32 31.43
N ASP A 4 -15.67 23.73 30.86
CA ASP A 4 -14.58 22.88 30.38
C ASP A 4 -14.86 21.90 29.24
N LEU A 5 -15.27 22.41 28.07
CA LEU A 5 -15.00 21.67 26.84
C LEU A 5 -13.53 21.87 26.45
N PRO A 6 -12.76 20.79 26.21
CA PRO A 6 -11.38 20.91 25.76
C PRO A 6 -11.32 21.71 24.46
N ALA A 7 -10.21 22.44 24.28
CA ALA A 7 -9.97 23.16 23.03
C ALA A 7 -10.02 22.18 21.85
N PRO A 8 -10.60 22.58 20.70
CA PRO A 8 -10.73 21.70 19.55
C PRO A 8 -9.35 21.21 19.07
N PRO A 9 -9.26 19.96 18.60
CA PRO A 9 -7.98 19.40 18.16
C PRO A 9 -7.45 20.17 16.96
N ARG A 10 -6.14 20.49 16.97
CA ARG A 10 -5.44 21.15 15.86
C ARG A 10 -4.81 20.16 14.86
N PHE A 11 -4.86 18.88 15.19
CA PHE A 11 -4.27 17.79 14.42
C PHE A 11 -5.10 16.52 14.61
N LEU A 12 -5.33 15.80 13.52
CA LEU A 12 -5.94 14.47 13.52
C LEU A 12 -5.15 13.57 12.57
N ALA A 13 -4.77 12.38 13.04
CA ALA A 13 -4.26 11.30 12.22
C ALA A 13 -5.36 10.24 12.07
N PHE A 14 -5.57 9.79 10.84
CA PHE A 14 -6.53 8.74 10.53
C PHE A 14 -5.81 7.48 10.15
N ASP A 15 -6.29 6.35 10.67
CA ASP A 15 -6.07 5.06 10.02
C ASP A 15 -6.73 5.05 8.62
N PHE A 16 -6.26 4.19 7.73
CA PHE A 16 -6.78 4.10 6.36
C PHE A 16 -7.82 2.98 6.24
N ASP A 17 -7.38 1.74 6.43
CA ASP A 17 -8.15 0.55 6.13
C ASP A 17 -9.23 0.29 7.19
N GLY A 18 -10.51 0.33 6.78
CA GLY A 18 -11.65 0.19 7.69
C GLY A 18 -12.02 1.49 8.43
N THR A 19 -11.22 2.55 8.29
CA THR A 19 -11.51 3.88 8.83
C THR A 19 -11.90 4.87 7.73
N LEU A 20 -11.04 5.05 6.73
CA LEU A 20 -11.28 5.95 5.59
C LEU A 20 -11.75 5.20 4.35
N THR A 21 -11.48 3.89 4.25
CA THR A 21 -11.83 3.05 3.10
C THR A 21 -12.50 1.75 3.55
N ASP A 22 -13.33 1.19 2.67
CA ASP A 22 -13.88 -0.16 2.88
C ASP A 22 -12.87 -1.21 2.40
N PHE A 23 -11.88 -1.47 3.25
CA PHE A 23 -10.83 -2.44 2.95
C PHE A 23 -11.37 -3.86 2.80
N VAL A 24 -12.36 -4.26 3.59
CA VAL A 24 -12.90 -5.63 3.56
C VAL A 24 -13.55 -5.91 2.21
N ALA A 25 -14.38 -4.98 1.71
CA ALA A 25 -14.98 -5.13 0.39
C ALA A 25 -13.92 -5.18 -0.73
N ALA A 26 -12.87 -4.34 -0.62
CA ALA A 26 -11.78 -4.32 -1.59
C ALA A 26 -10.94 -5.61 -1.58
N ASP A 27 -10.60 -6.15 -0.40
CA ASP A 27 -9.86 -7.41 -0.24
C ASP A 27 -10.67 -8.58 -0.81
N ILE A 28 -11.97 -8.68 -0.48
CA ILE A 28 -12.85 -9.72 -1.05
C ILE A 28 -12.89 -9.65 -2.57
N HIS A 29 -13.02 -8.45 -3.15
CA HIS A 29 -13.01 -8.28 -4.60
C HIS A 29 -11.67 -8.73 -5.23
N ALA A 30 -10.55 -8.36 -4.60
CA ALA A 30 -9.22 -8.72 -5.06
C ALA A 30 -8.96 -10.23 -4.94
N LEU A 31 -9.45 -10.87 -3.88
CA LEU A 31 -9.41 -12.31 -3.67
C LEU A 31 -10.23 -13.07 -4.71
N ASP A 32 -11.46 -12.65 -5.02
CA ASP A 32 -12.25 -13.29 -6.09
C ASP A 32 -11.59 -13.10 -7.47
N THR A 33 -10.98 -11.94 -7.71
CA THR A 33 -10.21 -11.69 -8.95
C THR A 33 -9.03 -12.67 -9.06
N LEU A 34 -8.27 -12.84 -7.97
CA LEU A 34 -7.16 -13.79 -7.92
C LEU A 34 -7.67 -15.24 -8.09
N ARG A 35 -8.73 -15.62 -7.39
CA ARG A 35 -9.34 -16.95 -7.45
C ARG A 35 -9.75 -17.29 -8.87
N ARG A 36 -10.45 -16.40 -9.58
CA ARG A 36 -10.88 -16.64 -10.97
C ARG A 36 -9.71 -16.91 -11.91
N ALA A 37 -8.57 -16.26 -11.67
CA ALA A 37 -7.38 -16.42 -12.50
C ALA A 37 -6.57 -17.69 -12.16
N ALA A 38 -6.39 -17.97 -10.87
CA ALA A 38 -5.48 -19.01 -10.40
C ALA A 38 -6.18 -20.33 -10.03
N CYS A 39 -7.43 -20.26 -9.58
CA CYS A 39 -8.18 -21.38 -9.02
C CYS A 39 -9.67 -21.34 -9.47
N PRO A 40 -9.96 -21.32 -10.79
CA PRO A 40 -11.30 -21.07 -11.30
C PRO A 40 -12.34 -22.10 -10.81
N ASP A 41 -11.91 -23.33 -10.56
CA ASP A 41 -12.75 -24.44 -10.11
C ASP A 41 -13.06 -24.42 -8.61
N VAL A 42 -12.35 -23.60 -7.83
CA VAL A 42 -12.60 -23.46 -6.39
C VAL A 42 -13.80 -22.55 -6.16
N PRO A 43 -14.84 -22.98 -5.42
CA PRO A 43 -15.97 -22.12 -5.08
C PRO A 43 -15.52 -20.86 -4.34
N GLN A 44 -16.14 -19.72 -4.66
CA GLN A 44 -15.77 -18.42 -4.08
C GLN A 44 -15.74 -18.44 -2.55
N ALA A 45 -16.84 -18.88 -1.90
CA ALA A 45 -16.94 -18.92 -0.45
C ALA A 45 -15.82 -19.76 0.19
N ALA A 46 -15.50 -20.93 -0.39
CA ALA A 46 -14.44 -21.80 0.14
C ALA A 46 -13.05 -21.16 0.01
N PHE A 47 -12.82 -20.38 -1.06
CA PHE A 47 -11.56 -19.65 -1.23
C PHE A 47 -11.45 -18.47 -0.25
N GLU A 48 -12.55 -17.74 -0.04
CA GLU A 48 -12.62 -16.62 0.90
C GLU A 48 -12.42 -17.08 2.34
N ASP A 49 -13.13 -18.14 2.78
CA ASP A 49 -12.96 -18.73 4.12
C ASP A 49 -11.49 -19.10 4.37
N ARG A 50 -10.85 -19.71 3.36
CA ARG A 50 -9.44 -20.08 3.44
C ARG A 50 -8.52 -18.87 3.50
N ALA A 51 -8.79 -17.82 2.74
CA ALA A 51 -8.01 -16.59 2.78
C ALA A 51 -8.12 -15.88 4.13
N VAL A 52 -9.31 -15.90 4.75
CA VAL A 52 -9.55 -15.38 6.10
C VAL A 52 -8.76 -16.18 7.14
N ASP A 53 -8.80 -17.52 7.07
CA ASP A 53 -7.99 -18.36 7.96
C ASP A 53 -6.50 -18.04 7.86
N GLU A 54 -5.98 -17.83 6.64
CA GLU A 54 -4.56 -17.60 6.42
C GLU A 54 -4.09 -16.19 6.82
N ILE A 55 -4.93 -15.15 6.71
CA ILE A 55 -4.59 -13.82 7.23
C ILE A 55 -4.59 -13.81 8.75
N MET A 56 -5.57 -14.47 9.40
CA MET A 56 -5.61 -14.58 10.86
C MET A 56 -4.41 -15.38 11.38
N ALA A 57 -4.07 -16.49 10.71
CA ALA A 57 -2.88 -17.27 11.04
C ALA A 57 -1.58 -16.48 10.79
N PHE A 58 -1.54 -15.59 9.79
CA PHE A 58 -0.40 -14.71 9.56
C PHE A 58 -0.19 -13.73 10.71
N HIS A 59 -1.24 -13.08 11.21
CA HIS A 59 -1.12 -12.18 12.36
C HIS A 59 -0.60 -12.91 13.60
N GLY A 60 -1.08 -14.13 13.87
CA GLY A 60 -0.52 -14.96 14.95
C GLY A 60 0.97 -15.28 14.77
N ARG A 61 1.44 -15.46 13.52
CA ARG A 61 2.88 -15.66 13.24
C ARG A 61 3.69 -14.38 13.43
N VAL A 62 3.16 -13.22 13.06
CA VAL A 62 3.81 -11.92 13.29
C VAL A 62 3.95 -11.66 14.79
N GLU A 63 2.89 -11.88 15.57
CA GLU A 63 2.92 -11.73 17.03
C GLU A 63 3.95 -12.64 17.70
N ALA A 64 4.13 -13.85 17.17
CA ALA A 64 5.15 -14.79 17.63
C ALA A 64 6.58 -14.47 17.13
N GLY A 65 6.77 -13.43 16.31
CA GLY A 65 8.07 -13.10 15.70
C GLY A 65 8.54 -14.08 14.62
N LEU A 66 7.60 -14.81 14.01
CA LEU A 66 7.86 -15.89 13.04
C LEU A 66 7.58 -15.48 11.58
N ALA A 67 7.03 -14.30 11.35
CA ALA A 67 6.73 -13.78 10.02
C ALA A 67 7.08 -12.29 9.93
N ASP A 68 7.43 -11.84 8.73
CA ASP A 68 7.71 -10.43 8.46
C ASP A 68 6.41 -9.71 8.10
N PRO A 69 5.95 -8.71 8.90
CA PRO A 69 4.72 -7.97 8.60
C PRO A 69 4.74 -7.29 7.22
N LEU A 70 5.93 -6.97 6.67
CA LEU A 70 6.08 -6.38 5.34
C LEU A 70 5.75 -7.37 4.20
N ARG A 71 5.58 -8.66 4.51
CA ARG A 71 5.35 -9.72 3.53
C ARG A 71 3.95 -10.34 3.61
N GLN A 72 3.01 -9.66 4.28
CA GLN A 72 1.65 -10.17 4.53
C GLN A 72 1.00 -10.77 3.28
N ASP A 73 0.89 -10.01 2.20
CA ASP A 73 0.19 -10.47 0.99
C ASP A 73 0.92 -11.66 0.34
N ALA A 74 2.24 -11.61 0.23
CA ALA A 74 3.03 -12.72 -0.31
C ALA A 74 2.86 -14.01 0.50
N GLU A 75 2.86 -13.92 1.83
CA GLU A 75 2.73 -15.09 2.67
C GLU A 75 1.31 -15.63 2.74
N ARG A 76 0.32 -14.77 3.02
CA ARG A 76 -1.08 -15.21 3.17
C ARG A 76 -1.61 -15.77 1.85
N LEU A 77 -1.40 -15.07 0.73
CA LEU A 77 -1.89 -15.52 -0.58
C LEU A 77 -1.14 -16.76 -1.05
N GLY A 78 0.16 -16.85 -0.71
CA GLY A 78 0.95 -18.06 -0.94
C GLY A 78 0.34 -19.30 -0.30
N ARG A 79 -0.09 -19.18 0.96
CA ARG A 79 -0.72 -20.28 1.69
C ARG A 79 -2.16 -20.55 1.27
N THR A 80 -2.90 -19.52 0.89
CA THR A 80 -4.26 -19.65 0.33
C THR A 80 -4.22 -20.43 -0.98
N LEU A 81 -3.35 -20.05 -1.93
CA LEU A 81 -3.22 -20.71 -3.22
C LEU A 81 -2.66 -22.14 -3.11
N ALA A 82 -1.70 -22.35 -2.19
CA ALA A 82 -1.11 -23.67 -1.98
C ALA A 82 -2.14 -24.72 -1.55
N ALA A 83 -3.20 -24.33 -0.84
CA ALA A 83 -4.31 -25.23 -0.48
C ALA A 83 -5.09 -25.76 -1.70
N SER A 84 -4.99 -25.05 -2.84
CA SER A 84 -5.57 -25.45 -4.13
C SER A 84 -4.51 -26.03 -5.08
N GLY A 85 -3.31 -26.34 -4.59
CA GLY A 85 -2.20 -26.87 -5.41
C GLY A 85 -1.53 -25.83 -6.31
N VAL A 86 -1.74 -24.54 -6.07
CA VAL A 86 -1.18 -23.46 -6.89
C VAL A 86 -0.03 -22.76 -6.14
N THR A 87 1.11 -22.63 -6.82
CA THR A 87 2.23 -21.83 -6.33
C THR A 87 1.99 -20.35 -6.65
N LEU A 88 2.13 -19.49 -5.65
CA LEU A 88 2.06 -18.04 -5.84
C LEU A 88 3.20 -17.55 -6.75
N THR A 89 2.86 -16.63 -7.66
CA THR A 89 3.81 -15.99 -8.58
C THR A 89 3.72 -14.47 -8.41
N GLU A 90 4.71 -13.75 -8.93
CA GLU A 90 4.67 -12.28 -8.99
C GLU A 90 3.49 -11.76 -9.82
N GLU A 91 3.05 -12.52 -10.83
CA GLU A 91 1.86 -12.17 -11.62
C GLU A 91 0.59 -12.25 -10.77
N HIS A 92 0.45 -13.28 -9.94
CA HIS A 92 -0.66 -13.42 -9.00
C HIS A 92 -0.68 -12.26 -7.98
N LEU A 93 0.47 -11.92 -7.41
CA LEU A 93 0.59 -10.78 -6.50
C LEU A 93 0.22 -9.47 -7.19
N GLY A 94 0.78 -9.21 -8.37
CA GLY A 94 0.45 -8.02 -9.14
C GLY A 94 -1.03 -7.94 -9.51
N LEU A 95 -1.66 -9.06 -9.84
CA LEU A 95 -3.10 -9.13 -10.12
C LEU A 95 -3.92 -8.75 -8.89
N TYR A 96 -3.65 -9.38 -7.76
CA TYR A 96 -4.31 -9.09 -6.49
C TYR A 96 -4.13 -7.61 -6.10
N THR A 97 -2.90 -7.08 -6.10
CA THR A 97 -2.61 -5.70 -5.70
C THR A 97 -3.33 -4.69 -6.59
N ARG A 98 -3.35 -4.90 -7.92
CA ARG A 98 -4.09 -4.01 -8.83
C ARG A 98 -5.60 -4.04 -8.59
N ALA A 99 -6.16 -5.23 -8.35
CA ALA A 99 -7.57 -5.39 -8.05
C ALA A 99 -7.94 -4.72 -6.71
N LEU A 100 -7.10 -4.87 -5.69
CA LEU A 100 -7.26 -4.23 -4.39
C LEU A 100 -7.30 -2.70 -4.55
N VAL A 101 -6.27 -2.11 -5.15
CA VAL A 101 -6.19 -0.65 -5.37
C VAL A 101 -7.40 -0.13 -6.17
N ALA A 102 -7.84 -0.87 -7.19
CA ALA A 102 -8.99 -0.47 -8.01
C ALA A 102 -10.33 -0.54 -7.24
N ALA A 103 -10.45 -1.48 -6.29
CA ALA A 103 -11.66 -1.66 -5.49
C ALA A 103 -11.67 -0.81 -4.20
N THR A 104 -10.53 -0.29 -3.77
CA THR A 104 -10.44 0.60 -2.61
C THR A 104 -11.18 1.91 -2.86
N VAL A 105 -12.31 2.07 -2.19
CA VAL A 105 -13.14 3.28 -2.25
C VAL A 105 -13.27 3.92 -0.88
N PRO A 106 -13.43 5.26 -0.80
CA PRO A 106 -13.68 5.93 0.47
C PRO A 106 -14.98 5.47 1.13
N MET A 107 -14.97 5.39 2.46
CA MET A 107 -16.18 5.20 3.27
C MET A 107 -17.16 6.37 3.06
N PRO A 108 -18.49 6.14 3.13
CA PRO A 108 -19.47 7.21 3.01
C PRO A 108 -19.20 8.36 4.00
N GLY A 109 -19.12 9.59 3.48
CA GLY A 109 -18.87 10.79 4.30
C GLY A 109 -17.40 11.05 4.64
N ALA A 110 -16.47 10.13 4.35
CA ALA A 110 -15.06 10.31 4.67
C ALA A 110 -14.45 11.50 3.92
N ALA A 111 -14.75 11.65 2.62
CA ALA A 111 -14.24 12.74 1.81
C ALA A 111 -14.79 14.11 2.25
N GLU A 112 -16.07 14.18 2.61
CA GLU A 112 -16.73 15.36 3.15
C GLU A 112 -16.14 15.75 4.50
N LEU A 113 -16.03 14.80 5.42
CA LEU A 113 -15.45 15.01 6.75
C LEU A 113 -14.01 15.56 6.66
N LEU A 114 -13.15 14.94 5.85
CA LEU A 114 -11.77 15.40 5.68
C LEU A 114 -11.71 16.80 5.06
N ARG A 115 -12.63 17.14 4.15
CA ARG A 115 -12.74 18.49 3.58
C ARG A 115 -13.14 19.52 4.63
N ASP A 116 -14.12 19.20 5.46
CA ASP A 116 -14.65 20.09 6.50
C ASP A 116 -13.61 20.32 7.60
N LEU A 117 -12.94 19.26 8.06
CA LEU A 117 -11.86 19.36 9.06
C LEU A 117 -10.70 20.22 8.55
N ARG A 118 -10.31 20.04 7.29
CA ARG A 118 -9.29 20.88 6.65
C ARG A 118 -9.77 22.33 6.54
N GLY A 119 -11.03 22.56 6.17
CA GLY A 119 -11.66 23.88 6.13
C GLY A 119 -11.69 24.58 7.49
N ALA A 120 -11.83 23.82 8.58
CA ALA A 120 -11.74 24.30 9.96
C ALA A 120 -10.30 24.55 10.44
N GLY A 121 -9.29 24.32 9.59
CA GLY A 121 -7.88 24.54 9.92
C GLY A 121 -7.22 23.41 10.73
N VAL A 122 -7.86 22.23 10.78
CA VAL A 122 -7.26 21.03 11.39
C VAL A 122 -6.20 20.46 10.45
N ARG A 123 -5.00 20.18 10.97
CA ARG A 123 -3.96 19.47 10.22
C ARG A 123 -4.29 17.98 10.16
N LEU A 124 -4.26 17.40 8.97
CA LEU A 124 -4.62 16.00 8.76
C LEU A 124 -3.39 15.17 8.40
N ALA A 125 -3.32 13.95 8.89
CA ALA A 125 -2.31 12.96 8.52
C ALA A 125 -2.94 11.57 8.36
N LEU A 126 -2.24 10.71 7.63
CA LEU A 126 -2.53 9.28 7.56
C LEU A 126 -1.56 8.53 8.47
N LEU A 127 -2.07 7.60 9.25
CA LEU A 127 -1.30 6.66 10.06
C LEU A 127 -1.80 5.26 9.72
N SER A 128 -1.24 4.65 8.68
CA SER A 128 -1.63 3.33 8.20
C SER A 128 -0.53 2.31 8.46
N ASN A 129 -0.95 1.07 8.73
CA ASN A 129 -0.06 -0.10 8.74
C ASN A 129 0.23 -0.62 7.33
N ALA A 130 -0.44 -0.09 6.29
CA ALA A 130 -0.12 -0.41 4.92
C ALA A 130 1.32 0.03 4.61
N TYR A 131 2.15 -0.95 4.28
CA TYR A 131 3.59 -0.78 4.11
C TYR A 131 3.99 -0.31 2.69
N ASP A 132 3.03 0.19 1.91
CA ASP A 132 3.12 0.54 0.50
C ASP A 132 3.40 2.04 0.23
N GLY A 133 3.97 2.73 1.23
CA GLY A 133 4.18 4.19 1.28
C GLY A 133 4.93 4.88 0.13
N ALA A 134 5.29 4.17 -0.95
CA ALA A 134 5.81 4.77 -2.18
C ALA A 134 4.74 5.04 -3.27
N ALA A 135 3.55 4.41 -3.23
CA ALA A 135 2.57 4.57 -4.32
C ALA A 135 1.63 5.78 -4.16
N GLY A 136 1.39 6.23 -2.92
CA GLY A 136 0.44 7.33 -2.63
C GLY A 136 1.03 8.74 -2.56
N ALA A 137 2.36 8.87 -2.53
CA ALA A 137 3.05 10.14 -2.31
C ALA A 137 3.90 10.55 -3.52
N GLY A 138 3.31 10.77 -4.71
CA GLY A 138 4.14 11.15 -5.85
C GLY A 138 3.55 11.36 -7.24
N ALA A 139 2.24 11.45 -7.45
CA ALA A 139 1.69 11.91 -8.73
C ALA A 139 1.66 13.45 -8.77
N GLY A 140 2.85 14.06 -8.76
CA GLY A 140 3.04 15.50 -8.71
C GLY A 140 4.46 15.88 -9.12
N LEU A 141 4.86 15.46 -10.33
CA LEU A 141 6.07 15.94 -11.00
C LEU A 141 5.99 17.46 -11.17
N ILE A 142 6.59 18.21 -10.25
CA ILE A 142 7.04 19.57 -10.53
C ILE A 142 8.46 19.45 -11.10
N PRO A 143 8.70 19.75 -12.39
CA PRO A 143 10.03 19.73 -12.94
C PRO A 143 10.83 20.88 -12.32
N ARG A 144 11.79 20.56 -11.44
CA ARG A 144 12.81 21.52 -11.04
C ARG A 144 13.78 21.70 -12.20
N HIS A 145 13.46 22.67 -13.07
CA HIS A 145 14.49 23.40 -13.79
C HIS A 145 15.40 24.10 -12.78
N VAL A 146 16.67 23.70 -12.73
CA VAL A 146 17.75 24.59 -12.33
C VAL A 146 18.75 24.64 -13.48
N ARG A 147 18.58 25.67 -14.31
CA ARG A 147 19.64 26.22 -15.16
C ARG A 147 20.59 27.03 -14.28
N GLY A 148 21.89 26.88 -14.52
CA GLY A 148 22.83 28.00 -14.41
C GLY A 148 23.92 27.84 -13.36
N GLY A 149 25.13 27.53 -13.83
CA GLY A 149 26.35 27.60 -13.03
C GLY A 149 27.58 27.18 -13.81
N ARG A 150 27.95 27.94 -14.86
CA ARG A 150 29.26 27.81 -15.50
C ARG A 150 30.33 28.21 -14.50
N HIS A 151 31.38 27.40 -14.34
CA HIS A 151 32.73 27.93 -14.17
C HIS A 151 33.75 27.02 -14.86
N ARG A 152 34.53 27.65 -15.75
CA ARG A 152 35.68 27.10 -16.48
C ARG A 152 36.93 27.13 -15.59
N GLY A 153 37.84 26.18 -15.84
CA GLY A 153 39.28 26.27 -15.56
C GLY A 153 39.92 24.88 -15.69
N ARG A 154 40.36 24.43 -16.87
CA ARG A 154 41.69 24.58 -17.53
C ARG A 154 42.88 23.99 -16.74
N GLY A 155 43.58 23.06 -17.42
CA GLY A 155 44.94 22.57 -17.16
C GLY A 155 44.94 21.09 -16.78
N GLY A 156 45.64 20.16 -17.42
CA GLY A 156 46.69 20.17 -18.44
C GLY A 156 47.48 18.84 -18.34
N GLY A 157 48.02 18.34 -19.45
CA GLY A 157 48.98 17.20 -19.52
C GLY A 157 48.32 15.82 -19.71
N ALA A 158 48.48 15.14 -20.86
CA ALA A 158 49.62 14.27 -21.22
C ALA A 158 49.61 12.98 -20.37
N GLU A 159 49.68 11.74 -20.87
CA GLU A 159 50.21 11.17 -22.10
C GLU A 159 49.82 9.68 -22.17
N SER A 160 49.73 9.15 -23.39
CA SER A 160 49.96 7.72 -23.77
C SER A 160 48.95 6.66 -23.26
N GLY A 161 48.45 5.69 -24.03
CA GLY A 161 48.90 5.13 -25.29
C GLY A 161 49.34 3.68 -25.08
N PHE A 162 48.43 2.69 -25.14
CA PHE A 162 48.74 1.37 -25.72
C PHE A 162 47.50 0.49 -25.95
N GLN A 163 47.66 -0.46 -26.88
CA GLN A 163 46.65 -1.16 -27.66
C GLN A 163 46.11 -2.46 -27.06
N ARG A 164 44.91 -2.82 -27.53
CA ARG A 164 44.35 -4.14 -27.88
C ARG A 164 45.18 -5.38 -27.48
N ARG A 165 44.54 -6.30 -26.75
CA ARG A 165 43.98 -7.56 -27.27
C ARG A 165 42.94 -8.10 -26.29
#